data_AF-A0A1Q5T052-F1
#
_entry.id   AF-A0A1Q5T052-F1
#
_cell.length_a   1.000
_cell.length_b   1.000
_cell.length_c   1.000
_cell.angle_alpha   90.00
_cell.angle_beta   90.00
_cell.angle_gamma   90.00
#
_symmetry.space_group_name_H-M   'P 1'
#
loop_
_entity.id
_entity.type
_entity.pdbx_description
1 polymer ?
#
loop_
_entity_poly.entity_id
_entity_poly.type
_entity_poly.pdbx_seq_one_letter_code
_entity_poly.pdbx_strand_id
1 'polypeptide(L)'
;MDSSLPEQLFLDLHVSDVLAIQLPRVEPFESQYCTAITEERYGDAIYARYHIDGQAKDGIYTDLRDNGGDSFILHETSVFDMIMEDARSYAEGYPDLYRDALLFYSSTSPNDTRRDIIEGLFKIGSK
;
A
#
# COMPACT_ATOMS: atom_id res chain seq x y z
N MET A 1 -25.68 4.58 -10.89
CA MET A 1 -24.38 4.75 -11.57
C MET A 1 -23.36 4.52 -10.47
N ASP A 2 -23.15 3.26 -10.14
CA ASP A 2 -22.23 2.85 -9.09
C ASP A 2 -20.84 2.83 -9.72
N SER A 3 -20.11 3.91 -9.54
CA SER A 3 -18.69 4.01 -9.86
C SER A 3 -17.93 3.11 -8.89
N SER A 4 -18.01 1.80 -9.10
CA SER A 4 -17.13 0.79 -8.51
C SER A 4 -15.77 0.96 -9.17
N LEU A 5 -14.99 1.93 -8.69
CA LEU A 5 -13.54 1.82 -8.80
C LEU A 5 -13.10 0.85 -7.68
N PRO A 6 -12.26 -0.14 -8.01
CA PRO A 6 -12.29 -1.46 -7.38
C PRO A 6 -11.58 -1.48 -6.03
N GLU A 7 -11.93 -2.44 -5.21
CA GLU A 7 -11.15 -2.96 -4.08
C GLU A 7 -9.82 -3.53 -4.61
N GLN A 8 -8.90 -2.67 -5.03
CA GLN A 8 -7.68 -3.09 -5.69
C GLN A 8 -6.64 -3.42 -4.66
N LEU A 9 -6.72 -4.60 -4.04
CA LEU A 9 -5.70 -5.24 -3.22
C LEU A 9 -4.94 -4.35 -2.22
N PHE A 10 -4.05 -3.46 -2.69
CA PHE A 10 -3.33 -2.45 -1.91
C PHE A 10 -4.06 -1.10 -1.73
N LEU A 11 -5.08 -0.80 -2.53
CA LEU A 11 -5.90 0.41 -2.53
C LEU A 11 -7.35 0.04 -2.15
N ASP A 12 -7.46 -0.68 -1.04
CA ASP A 12 -8.70 -1.22 -0.47
C ASP A 12 -9.63 -0.15 0.13
N LEU A 13 -9.16 1.09 0.28
CA LEU A 13 -9.95 2.20 0.82
C LEU A 13 -10.48 3.08 -0.30
N HIS A 14 -11.81 3.17 -0.38
CA HIS A 14 -12.45 4.12 -1.29
C HIS A 14 -12.17 5.55 -0.81
N VAL A 15 -11.91 6.49 -1.73
CA VAL A 15 -11.65 7.90 -1.39
C VAL A 15 -12.78 8.49 -0.53
N SER A 16 -14.02 8.09 -0.78
CA SER A 16 -15.17 8.51 0.02
C SER A 16 -15.12 7.99 1.47
N ASP A 17 -14.58 6.80 1.69
CA ASP A 17 -14.38 6.22 3.04
C ASP A 17 -13.14 6.79 3.72
N VAL A 18 -12.20 7.30 2.94
CA VAL A 18 -11.07 8.08 3.46
C VAL A 18 -11.56 9.40 4.03
N LEU A 19 -12.41 10.10 3.28
CA LEU A 19 -13.00 11.38 3.68
C LEU A 19 -14.12 11.25 4.73
N ALA A 20 -14.61 10.03 4.97
CA ALA A 20 -15.61 9.76 6.01
C ALA A 20 -14.92 9.60 7.38
N ILE A 21 -15.40 10.39 8.35
CA ILE A 21 -14.80 10.71 9.67
C ILE A 21 -14.60 9.51 10.64
N GLN A 22 -14.80 8.26 10.21
CA GLN A 22 -14.92 7.11 11.13
C GLN A 22 -13.59 6.42 11.51
N LEU A 23 -12.45 6.77 10.92
CA LEU A 23 -11.14 6.21 11.29
C LEU A 23 -10.17 7.32 11.73
N PRO A 24 -9.37 7.13 12.79
CA PRO A 24 -8.29 8.03 13.14
C PRO A 24 -7.19 7.92 12.08
N ARG A 25 -7.25 8.78 11.07
CA ARG A 25 -6.27 8.86 9.96
C ARG A 25 -5.29 10.00 10.23
N VAL A 26 -4.06 9.84 9.74
CA VAL A 26 -2.95 10.78 10.02
C VAL A 26 -2.59 11.61 8.79
N GLU A 27 -2.69 12.94 8.92
CA GLU A 27 -2.14 13.88 7.93
C GLU A 27 -0.60 13.88 7.98
N PRO A 28 0.11 14.02 6.83
CA PRO A 28 -0.38 14.43 5.51
C PRO A 28 -0.90 13.29 4.60
N PHE A 29 -0.89 12.04 5.09
CA PHE A 29 -1.03 10.86 4.24
C PHE A 29 -2.45 10.65 3.71
N GLU A 30 -3.47 11.11 4.44
CA GLU A 30 -4.85 11.14 3.98
C GLU A 30 -5.00 11.99 2.71
N SER A 31 -4.54 13.25 2.78
CA SER A 31 -4.58 14.18 1.65
C SER A 31 -3.72 13.68 0.48
N GLN A 32 -2.56 13.09 0.76
CA GLN A 32 -1.69 12.50 -0.26
C GLN A 32 -2.34 11.31 -0.95
N TYR A 33 -3.01 10.41 -0.22
CA TYR A 33 -3.72 9.27 -0.77
C TYR A 33 -4.80 9.72 -1.76
N CYS A 34 -5.69 10.62 -1.33
CA CYS A 34 -6.79 11.13 -2.16
C CYS A 34 -6.27 11.82 -3.43
N THR A 35 -5.21 12.62 -3.30
CA THR A 35 -4.58 13.32 -4.44
C THR A 35 -3.93 12.32 -5.39
N ALA A 36 -3.16 11.37 -4.87
CA ALA A 36 -2.46 10.37 -5.68
C ALA A 36 -3.43 9.47 -6.45
N ILE A 37 -4.55 9.06 -5.83
CA ILE A 37 -5.62 8.33 -6.53
C ILE A 37 -6.21 9.17 -7.67
N THR A 38 -6.53 10.44 -7.41
CA THR A 38 -7.14 11.34 -8.41
C THR A 38 -6.20 11.61 -9.58
N GLU A 39 -4.90 11.67 -9.33
CA GLU A 39 -3.85 11.91 -10.33
C GLU A 39 -3.31 10.61 -10.95
N GLU A 40 -3.92 9.46 -10.65
CA GLU A 40 -3.52 8.14 -11.13
C GLU A 40 -2.04 7.80 -10.79
N ARG A 41 -1.50 8.36 -9.71
CA ARG A 41 -0.16 8.07 -9.17
C ARG A 41 -0.24 6.91 -8.18
N TYR A 42 -0.42 5.70 -8.70
CA TYR A 42 -0.77 4.55 -7.86
C TYR A 42 0.33 4.13 -6.88
N GLY A 43 1.60 4.30 -7.20
CA GLY A 43 2.71 4.03 -6.28
C GLY A 43 2.66 4.95 -5.07
N ASP A 44 2.44 6.24 -5.31
CA ASP A 44 2.26 7.25 -4.26
C ASP A 44 1.01 6.93 -3.41
N ALA A 45 -0.09 6.49 -4.04
CA ALA A 45 -1.31 6.10 -3.34
C ALA A 45 -1.09 4.88 -2.43
N ILE A 46 -0.42 3.82 -2.92
CA ILE A 46 -0.10 2.63 -2.12
C ILE A 46 0.80 3.03 -0.94
N TYR A 47 1.82 3.86 -1.19
CA TYR A 47 2.71 4.33 -0.13
C TYR A 47 1.95 5.12 0.95
N ALA A 48 1.08 6.05 0.55
CA ALA A 48 0.26 6.83 1.47
C ALA A 48 -0.73 5.95 2.25
N ARG A 49 -1.28 4.91 1.61
CA ARG A 49 -2.22 3.97 2.25
C ARG A 49 -1.60 3.21 3.41
N TYR A 50 -0.33 2.82 3.30
CA TYR A 50 0.38 2.16 4.39
C TYR A 50 0.65 3.16 5.53
N HIS A 51 0.85 4.45 5.24
CA HIS A 51 1.07 5.45 6.30
C HIS A 51 -0.22 5.97 6.96
N ILE A 52 -1.39 5.68 6.41
CA ILE A 52 -2.64 6.36 6.79
C ILE A 52 -3.09 6.05 8.23
N ASP A 53 -2.65 4.92 8.78
CA ASP A 53 -2.93 4.47 10.16
C ASP A 53 -1.97 5.05 11.21
N GLY A 54 -0.95 5.80 10.77
CA GLY A 54 0.05 6.43 11.63
C GLY A 54 1.02 5.47 12.31
N GLN A 55 1.01 4.18 11.97
CA GLN A 55 1.90 3.19 12.57
C GLN A 55 3.33 3.29 12.02
N ALA A 56 3.47 3.69 10.76
CA ALA A 56 4.77 3.95 10.14
C ALA A 56 5.29 5.35 10.51
N LYS A 57 6.50 5.42 11.07
CA LYS A 57 7.24 6.67 11.33
C LYS A 57 8.44 6.76 10.40
N ASP A 58 8.56 7.88 9.69
CA ASP A 58 9.64 8.11 8.71
C ASP A 58 9.80 6.98 7.68
N GLY A 59 8.69 6.33 7.30
CA GLY A 59 8.72 5.20 6.36
C GLY A 59 9.06 3.85 6.98
N ILE A 60 9.09 3.74 8.30
CA ILE A 60 9.48 2.52 9.03
C ILE A 60 8.35 2.12 9.97
N TYR A 61 7.93 0.85 9.88
CA TYR A 61 7.13 0.20 10.89
C TYR A 61 8.05 -0.38 11.96
N THR A 62 7.65 -0.19 13.21
CA THR A 62 8.37 -0.72 14.35
C THR A 62 7.45 -1.63 15.14
N ASP A 63 7.76 -2.91 15.20
CA ASP A 63 7.04 -3.90 15.99
C ASP A 63 7.96 -4.64 16.97
N LEU A 64 7.38 -5.20 18.02
CA LEU A 64 8.10 -6.05 18.95
C LEU A 64 7.87 -7.50 18.52
N ARG A 65 8.93 -8.17 18.06
CA ARG A 65 8.86 -9.57 17.64
C ARG A 65 9.49 -10.47 18.70
N ASP A 66 8.83 -11.60 18.93
CA ASP A 66 9.40 -12.69 19.71
C ASP A 66 10.56 -13.30 18.89
N ASN A 67 11.74 -13.40 19.49
CA ASN A 67 12.92 -13.99 18.87
C ASN A 67 13.18 -15.44 19.32
N GLY A 68 12.23 -16.05 20.04
CA GLY A 68 12.37 -17.38 20.62
C GLY A 68 13.19 -17.40 21.92
N GLY A 69 13.37 -16.26 22.57
CA GLY A 69 14.09 -16.08 23.84
C GLY A 69 13.29 -15.28 24.87
N ASP A 70 13.95 -14.92 25.99
CA ASP A 70 13.27 -14.26 27.14
C ASP A 70 12.91 -12.78 26.90
N SER A 71 13.15 -12.22 25.72
CA SER A 71 12.91 -10.80 25.42
C SER A 71 12.44 -10.58 24.00
N PHE A 72 11.43 -9.71 23.86
CA PHE A 72 11.05 -9.14 22.57
C PHE A 72 12.18 -8.25 22.03
N ILE A 73 12.45 -8.36 20.73
CA ILE A 73 13.35 -7.45 20.03
C ILE A 73 12.52 -6.46 19.22
N LEU A 74 12.95 -5.20 19.21
CA LEU A 74 12.47 -4.19 18.28
C LEU A 74 12.85 -4.58 16.85
N HIS A 75 11.87 -4.80 16.00
CA HIS A 75 12.06 -5.04 14.59
C HIS A 75 11.58 -3.82 13.80
N GLU A 76 12.41 -3.39 12.86
CA GLU A 76 12.14 -2.27 11.98
C GLU A 76 12.00 -2.80 10.56
N THR A 77 10.84 -2.56 9.96
CA THR A 77 10.55 -2.93 8.57
C THR A 77 10.24 -1.67 7.80
N SER A 78 10.90 -1.43 6.67
CA SER A 78 10.52 -0.30 5.84
C SER A 78 9.14 -0.52 5.24
N VAL A 79 8.38 0.55 5.01
CA VAL A 79 7.06 0.46 4.36
C VAL A 79 7.17 -0.19 2.98
N PHE A 80 8.27 0.07 2.26
CA PHE A 80 8.53 -0.59 0.99
C PHE A 80 8.64 -2.11 1.16
N ASP A 81 9.45 -2.58 2.11
CA ASP A 81 9.64 -4.01 2.35
C ASP A 81 8.34 -4.69 2.77
N MET A 82 7.54 -4.01 3.61
CA MET A 82 6.22 -4.50 4.03
C MET A 82 5.28 -4.65 2.83
N ILE A 83 5.21 -3.65 1.94
CA ILE A 83 4.42 -3.75 0.70
C ILE A 83 4.89 -4.93 -0.15
N MET A 84 6.21 -5.15 -0.27
CA MET A 84 6.75 -6.26 -1.06
C MET A 84 6.49 -7.63 -0.41
N GLU A 85 6.47 -7.73 0.93
CA GLU A 85 6.08 -8.94 1.67
C GLU A 85 4.62 -9.29 1.44
N ASP A 86 3.73 -8.31 1.57
CA ASP A 86 2.30 -8.47 1.29
C ASP A 86 2.08 -8.83 -0.18
N ALA A 87 2.81 -8.20 -1.11
CA ALA A 87 2.75 -8.52 -2.53
C ALA A 87 3.11 -9.97 -2.85
N ARG A 88 4.14 -10.52 -2.20
CA ARG A 88 4.48 -11.95 -2.35
C ARG A 88 3.35 -12.83 -1.84
N SER A 89 2.82 -12.50 -0.66
CA SER A 89 1.72 -13.24 -0.04
C SER A 89 0.46 -13.23 -0.91
N TYR A 90 0.11 -12.09 -1.50
CA TYR A 90 -1.02 -11.98 -2.42
C TYR A 90 -0.77 -12.67 -3.76
N ALA A 91 0.42 -12.58 -4.33
CA ALA A 91 0.76 -13.28 -5.57
C ALA A 91 0.64 -14.81 -5.40
N GLU A 92 0.99 -15.34 -4.23
CA GLU A 92 0.86 -16.76 -3.92
C GLU A 92 -0.56 -17.17 -3.54
N GLY A 93 -1.24 -16.38 -2.69
CA GLY A 93 -2.56 -16.72 -2.16
C GLY A 93 -3.73 -16.38 -3.09
N TYR A 94 -3.59 -15.33 -3.90
CA TYR A 94 -4.65 -14.75 -4.73
C TYR A 94 -4.12 -14.29 -6.11
N PRO A 95 -3.54 -15.19 -6.91
CA PRO A 95 -2.82 -14.84 -8.15
C PRO A 95 -3.68 -14.09 -9.18
N ASP A 96 -4.96 -14.44 -9.32
CA ASP A 96 -5.86 -13.78 -10.26
C ASP A 96 -6.15 -12.32 -9.86
N LEU A 97 -6.46 -12.09 -8.58
CA LEU A 97 -6.68 -10.74 -8.04
C LEU A 97 -5.40 -9.91 -8.11
N TYR A 98 -4.26 -10.52 -7.83
CA TYR A 98 -2.96 -9.86 -7.94
C TYR A 98 -2.68 -9.42 -9.39
N ARG A 99 -2.95 -10.28 -10.38
CA ARG A 99 -2.80 -9.96 -11.79
C ARG A 99 -3.73 -8.84 -12.24
N ASP A 100 -4.99 -8.84 -11.80
CA ASP A 100 -5.94 -7.78 -12.12
C ASP A 100 -5.52 -6.43 -11.52
N ALA A 101 -4.97 -6.45 -10.29
CA ALA A 101 -4.38 -5.26 -9.68
C ALA A 101 -3.19 -4.73 -10.49
N LEU A 102 -2.29 -5.62 -10.96
CA LEU A 102 -1.17 -5.20 -11.82
C LEU A 102 -1.65 -4.57 -13.14
N LEU A 103 -2.69 -5.13 -13.78
CA LEU A 103 -3.24 -4.54 -14.99
C LEU A 103 -3.72 -3.11 -14.74
N PHE A 104 -4.36 -2.85 -13.60
CA PHE A 104 -4.74 -1.49 -13.25
C PHE A 104 -3.53 -0.59 -12.98
N TYR A 105 -2.56 -1.06 -12.19
CA TYR A 105 -1.36 -0.28 -11.87
C TYR A 105 -0.47 0.01 -13.08
N SER A 106 -0.63 -0.74 -14.18
CA SER A 106 0.09 -0.51 -15.43
C SER A 106 -0.18 0.87 -16.04
N SER A 107 -1.32 1.48 -15.72
CA SER A 107 -1.69 2.81 -16.20
C SER A 107 -1.22 3.93 -15.27
N THR A 108 -0.30 3.67 -14.32
CA THR A 108 0.18 4.71 -13.40
C THR A 108 0.76 5.91 -14.16
N SER A 109 0.46 7.10 -13.65
CA SER A 109 0.90 8.38 -14.21
C SER A 109 2.44 8.47 -14.27
N PRO A 110 3.00 9.10 -15.31
CA PRO A 110 4.45 9.31 -15.39
C PRO A 110 5.01 10.20 -14.28
N ASN A 111 4.15 10.96 -13.59
CA ASN A 111 4.49 11.82 -12.48
C ASN A 111 4.47 11.10 -11.12
N ASP A 112 4.15 9.80 -11.09
CA ASP A 112 4.25 8.97 -9.89
C ASP A 112 5.69 8.99 -9.37
N THR A 113 5.87 9.38 -8.11
CA THR A 113 7.21 9.48 -7.51
C THR A 113 7.68 8.17 -6.90
N ARG A 114 6.76 7.21 -6.73
CA ARG A 114 7.00 5.90 -6.13
C ARG A 114 6.82 4.76 -7.13
N ARG A 115 7.40 4.94 -8.31
CA ARG A 115 7.46 3.90 -9.36
C ARG A 115 8.24 2.67 -8.93
N ASP A 116 9.15 2.83 -7.95
CA ASP A 116 9.86 1.73 -7.31
C ASP A 116 8.89 0.67 -6.76
N ILE A 117 7.77 1.11 -6.16
CA ILE A 117 6.73 0.21 -5.65
C ILE A 117 6.05 -0.51 -6.82
N ILE A 118 5.62 0.22 -7.83
CA ILE A 118 4.94 -0.34 -9.00
C ILE A 118 5.83 -1.37 -9.70
N GLU A 119 7.08 -1.02 -10.01
CA GLU A 119 8.06 -1.94 -10.59
C GLU A 119 8.30 -3.18 -9.73
N GLY A 120 8.33 -3.02 -8.40
CA GLY A 120 8.44 -4.13 -7.45
C GLY A 120 7.28 -5.10 -7.57
N LEU A 121 6.05 -4.59 -7.61
CA LEU A 121 4.84 -5.39 -7.77
C LEU A 121 4.86 -6.20 -9.09
N PHE A 122 5.23 -5.55 -10.19
CA PHE A 122 5.35 -6.21 -11.50
C PHE A 122 6.43 -7.29 -11.52
N LYS A 123 7.58 -7.05 -10.87
CA LYS A 123 8.65 -8.06 -10.76
C LYS A 123 8.20 -9.30 -9.99
N ILE A 124 7.36 -9.14 -8.97
CA ILE A 124 6.80 -10.27 -8.20
C ILE A 124 5.81 -11.05 -9.07
N GLY A 125 4.89 -10.38 -9.77
CA GLY A 125 3.87 -11.05 -10.59
C GLY A 125 4.36 -11.62 -11.93
N SER A 126 5.61 -11.35 -12.31
CA SER A 126 6.23 -11.92 -13.52
C SER A 126 6.96 -13.25 -13.27
N LYS A 127 6.98 -13.73 -12.03
CA LYS A 127 7.58 -15.02 -11.65
C LYS A 127 6.59 -16.16 -11.81
#